data_AF-A0A7V7NR97-F1
#
_entry.id   AF-A0A7V7NR97-F1
#
_cell.length_a   1.000
_cell.length_b   1.000
_cell.length_c   1.000
_cell.angle_alpha   90.00
_cell.angle_beta   90.00
_cell.angle_gamma   90.00
#
_symmetry.space_group_name_H-M   'P 1'
#
loop_
_entity.id
_entity.type
_entity.pdbx_description
1 polymer ?
#
loop_
_entity_poly.entity_id
_entity_poly.type
_entity_poly.pdbx_seq_one_letter_code
_entity_poly.pdbx_strand_id
1 'polypeptide(L)'
;MGYEFKYTEDNGYRKVSISKKDHNDMFQYRQIKWYYKYEYYLNEELGHFVMIRLTSAPAKLINVLGYPVMILLHGLANYKEINQSLSDMWNEKERGKFSGDDSHKNQKGWDELMSIVKG
;
A
#
# COMPACT_ATOMS: atom_id res chain seq x y z
N MET A 1 1.47 -4.81 -22.72
CA MET A 1 2.27 -5.24 -21.56
C MET A 1 1.46 -4.98 -20.32
N GLY A 2 1.13 -6.03 -19.56
CA GLY A 2 0.46 -5.88 -18.27
C GLY A 2 1.43 -5.31 -17.24
N TYR A 3 0.90 -4.63 -16.22
CA TYR A 3 1.68 -4.30 -15.04
C TYR A 3 2.09 -5.58 -14.32
N GLU A 4 3.31 -5.63 -13.80
CA GLU A 4 3.79 -6.71 -12.93
C GLU A 4 4.40 -6.13 -11.65
N PHE A 5 4.06 -6.75 -10.52
CA PHE A 5 4.50 -6.28 -9.22
C PHE A 5 5.97 -6.64 -8.99
N LYS A 6 6.83 -5.63 -8.87
CA LYS A 6 8.30 -5.79 -8.86
C LYS A 6 8.93 -6.04 -7.48
N TYR A 7 8.22 -5.81 -6.38
CA TYR A 7 8.78 -5.89 -5.03
C TYR A 7 8.60 -7.30 -4.43
N THR A 8 9.22 -8.28 -5.06
CA THR A 8 9.13 -9.72 -4.72
C THR A 8 10.46 -10.27 -4.23
N GLU A 9 10.43 -11.43 -3.57
CA GLU A 9 11.64 -12.14 -3.13
C GLU A 9 12.56 -12.50 -4.31
N ASP A 10 11.98 -12.90 -5.45
CA ASP A 10 12.73 -13.18 -6.70
C ASP A 10 13.52 -11.95 -7.20
N ASN A 11 13.04 -10.74 -6.89
CA ASN A 11 13.71 -9.48 -7.21
C ASN A 11 14.60 -8.96 -6.05
N GLY A 12 14.89 -9.80 -5.06
CA GLY A 12 15.75 -9.49 -3.91
C GLY A 12 15.09 -8.63 -2.83
N TYR A 13 13.76 -8.46 -2.86
CA TYR A 13 13.04 -7.74 -1.82
C TYR A 13 12.52 -8.70 -0.76
N ARG A 14 12.88 -8.48 0.50
CA ARG A 14 12.19 -9.09 1.64
C ARG A 14 11.11 -8.17 2.16
N LYS A 15 9.99 -8.75 2.59
CA LYS A 15 8.97 -8.00 3.33
C LYS A 15 9.46 -7.77 4.75
N VAL A 16 9.37 -6.54 5.23
CA VAL A 16 9.78 -6.17 6.59
C VAL A 16 8.60 -5.57 7.36
N SER A 17 8.73 -5.47 8.68
CA SER A 17 7.69 -4.90 9.53
C SER A 17 8.17 -3.62 10.22
N ILE A 18 7.27 -2.65 10.33
CA ILE A 18 7.45 -1.43 11.11
C ILE A 18 6.21 -1.31 12.00
N SER A 19 6.39 -1.00 13.28
CA SER A 19 5.25 -0.84 14.17
C SER A 19 4.46 0.41 13.78
N LYS A 20 3.15 0.41 14.06
CA LYS A 20 2.32 1.60 13.79
C LYS A 20 2.85 2.85 14.47
N LYS A 21 3.38 2.71 15.68
CA LYS A 21 3.97 3.82 16.45
C LYS A 21 5.20 4.35 15.72
N ASP A 22 6.16 3.49 15.42
CA ASP A 22 7.42 3.90 14.79
C ASP A 22 7.19 4.49 13.40
N HIS A 23 6.26 3.92 12.61
CA HIS A 23 5.85 4.47 11.33
C HIS A 23 5.27 5.87 11.47
N ASN A 24 4.37 6.07 12.44
CA ASN A 24 3.71 7.35 12.64
C ASN A 24 4.68 8.41 13.16
N ASP A 25 5.64 8.02 14.00
CA ASP A 25 6.66 8.94 14.50
C ASP A 25 7.60 9.36 13.35
N MET A 26 8.01 8.40 12.50
CA MET A 26 8.92 8.64 11.37
C MET A 26 8.26 9.37 10.20
N PHE A 27 7.06 8.96 9.80
CA PHE A 27 6.38 9.46 8.60
C PHE A 27 5.18 10.35 8.93
N GLN A 28 5.47 11.56 9.41
CA GLN A 28 4.47 12.54 9.85
C GLN A 28 3.36 12.81 8.83
N TYR A 29 3.68 12.82 7.53
CA TYR A 29 2.71 13.05 6.44
C TYR A 29 2.06 11.79 5.88
N ARG A 30 2.42 10.59 6.37
CA ARG A 30 1.92 9.29 5.90
C ARG A 30 1.38 8.43 7.04
N GLN A 31 0.71 9.04 8.01
CA GLN A 31 0.17 8.34 9.18
C GLN A 31 -0.72 7.14 8.83
N ILE A 32 -0.56 6.03 9.56
CA ILE A 32 -1.44 4.86 9.44
C ILE A 32 -2.80 5.17 10.06
N LYS A 33 -3.77 5.44 9.17
CA LYS A 33 -5.19 5.59 9.50
C LYS A 33 -5.92 4.25 9.35
N TRP A 34 -7.13 4.16 9.91
CA TRP A 34 -7.91 2.91 9.91
C TRP A 34 -8.20 2.37 8.50
N TYR A 35 -8.26 3.24 7.49
CA TYR A 35 -8.56 2.90 6.09
C TYR A 35 -7.33 2.63 5.23
N TYR A 36 -6.13 2.78 5.78
CA TYR A 36 -4.88 2.49 5.09
C TYR A 36 -4.16 1.31 5.74
N LYS A 37 -3.51 0.52 4.90
CA LYS A 37 -2.54 -0.50 5.27
C LYS A 37 -1.22 -0.13 4.61
N TYR A 38 -0.12 -0.29 5.33
CA TYR A 38 1.21 -0.13 4.75
C TYR A 38 1.90 -1.49 4.69
N GLU A 39 2.59 -1.75 3.58
CA GLU A 39 3.51 -2.88 3.42
C GLU A 39 4.89 -2.33 3.10
N TYR A 40 5.93 -2.93 3.69
CA TYR A 40 7.30 -2.45 3.58
C TYR A 40 8.16 -3.55 2.97
N TYR A 41 9.04 -3.15 2.05
CA TYR A 41 9.92 -4.03 1.33
C TYR A 41 11.34 -3.48 1.36
N LEU A 42 12.31 -4.33 1.61
CA LEU A 42 13.71 -3.96 1.71
C LEU A 42 14.54 -4.88 0.82
N ASN A 43 15.36 -4.28 -0.04
CA ASN A 43 16.44 -4.94 -0.73
C ASN A 43 17.75 -4.41 -0.12
N GLU A 44 18.42 -5.26 0.66
CA GLU A 44 19.64 -4.88 1.37
C GLU A 44 20.83 -4.70 0.43
N GLU A 45 20.93 -5.53 -0.61
CA GLU A 45 22.01 -5.50 -1.60
C GLU A 45 22.03 -4.18 -2.38
N LEU A 46 20.84 -3.74 -2.81
CA LEU A 46 20.65 -2.47 -3.51
C LEU A 46 20.58 -1.27 -2.56
N GLY A 47 20.48 -1.50 -1.25
CA GLY A 47 20.23 -0.46 -0.26
C GLY A 47 18.95 0.31 -0.57
N HIS A 48 17.86 -0.39 -0.86
CA HIS A 48 16.60 0.17 -1.32
C HIS A 48 15.43 -0.28 -0.45
N PHE A 49 14.71 0.68 0.12
CA PHE A 49 13.53 0.49 0.94
C PHE A 49 12.31 1.06 0.23
N VAL A 50 11.19 0.35 0.31
CA VAL A 50 9.95 0.71 -0.37
C VAL A 50 8.81 0.61 0.61
N MET A 51 8.04 1.69 0.72
CA MET A 51 6.82 1.74 1.50
C MET A 51 5.63 1.81 0.54
N ILE A 52 4.73 0.83 0.63
CA ILE A 52 3.52 0.76 -0.20
C ILE A 52 2.29 1.01 0.65
N ARG A 53 1.47 1.98 0.26
CA ARG A 53 0.15 2.23 0.85
C ARG A 53 -0.93 1.51 0.05
N LEU A 54 -1.71 0.71 0.75
CA LEU A 54 -2.84 -0.09 0.28
C LEU A 54 -4.10 0.26 1.09
N THR A 55 -5.24 -0.21 0.62
CA THR A 55 -6.51 -0.11 1.32
C THR A 55 -6.58 -1.17 2.42
N SER A 56 -6.99 -0.78 3.63
CA SER A 56 -7.12 -1.71 4.75
C SER A 56 -8.31 -2.65 4.57
N ALA A 57 -8.26 -3.86 5.17
CA ALA A 57 -9.39 -4.79 5.11
C ALA A 57 -10.71 -4.21 5.66
N PRO A 58 -10.72 -3.44 6.77
CA PRO A 58 -11.93 -2.73 7.22
C PRO A 58 -12.49 -1.76 6.17
N ALA A 59 -11.62 -1.00 5.49
CA ALA A 59 -12.08 -0.11 4.42
C ALA A 59 -12.63 -0.88 3.21
N LYS A 60 -12.03 -2.01 2.85
CA LYS A 60 -12.57 -2.89 1.80
C LYS A 60 -13.97 -3.40 2.17
N LEU A 61 -14.16 -3.81 3.42
CA LEU A 61 -15.45 -4.29 3.91
C LEU A 61 -16.52 -3.19 3.88
N ILE A 62 -16.21 -1.98 4.34
CA ILE A 62 -17.15 -0.85 4.29
C ILE A 62 -17.56 -0.54 2.85
N ASN A 63 -16.62 -0.58 1.89
CA ASN A 63 -16.93 -0.37 0.48
C ASN A 63 -17.87 -1.44 -0.09
N VAL A 64 -17.70 -2.71 0.31
CA VAL A 64 -18.63 -3.79 -0.09
C VAL A 64 -20.02 -3.56 0.51
N LEU A 65 -20.11 -3.21 1.78
CA LEU A 65 -21.39 -2.92 2.44
C LEU A 65 -22.08 -1.67 1.88
N GLY A 66 -21.30 -0.66 1.48
CA GLY A 66 -21.78 0.57 0.84
C GLY A 66 -22.17 0.41 -0.62
N TYR A 67 -21.84 -0.73 -1.26
CA TYR A 67 -22.09 -0.95 -2.68
C TYR A 67 -23.56 -0.75 -3.11
N PRO A 68 -24.58 -1.28 -2.40
CA PRO A 68 -25.98 -1.03 -2.77
C PRO A 68 -26.33 0.46 -2.74
N VAL A 69 -25.81 1.21 -1.76
CA VAL A 69 -26.03 2.66 -1.65
C VAL A 69 -25.34 3.41 -2.79
N MET A 70 -24.11 3.02 -3.15
CA MET A 70 -23.39 3.60 -4.29
C MET A 70 -24.14 3.39 -5.60
N ILE A 71 -24.69 2.20 -5.83
CA ILE A 71 -25.49 1.90 -7.01
C ILE A 71 -26.79 2.73 -7.04
N LEU A 72 -27.43 2.95 -5.89
CA LEU A 72 -28.63 3.80 -5.80
C LEU A 72 -28.32 5.27 -6.10
N LEU A 73 -27.19 5.80 -5.59
CA LEU A 73 -26.81 7.21 -5.75
C LEU A 73 -26.27 7.53 -7.14
N HIS A 74 -25.43 6.65 -7.70
CA HIS A 74 -24.83 6.85 -9.02
C HIS A 74 -25.68 6.28 -10.15
N GLY A 75 -26.73 5.52 -9.83
CA GLY A 75 -27.60 4.87 -10.79
C GLY A 75 -27.00 3.62 -11.41
N LEU A 76 -27.88 2.74 -11.91
CA LEU A 76 -27.50 1.47 -12.53
C LEU A 76 -26.60 1.64 -13.77
N ALA A 77 -26.60 2.80 -14.43
CA ALA A 77 -25.74 3.05 -15.57
C ALA A 77 -24.23 3.02 -15.23
N ASN A 78 -23.87 3.34 -13.99
CA ASN A 78 -22.47 3.44 -13.53
C ASN A 78 -21.96 2.17 -12.84
N TYR A 79 -22.73 1.08 -12.84
CA TYR A 79 -22.39 -0.16 -12.13
C TYR A 79 -21.03 -0.76 -12.55
N LYS A 80 -20.67 -0.63 -13.84
CA LYS A 80 -19.39 -1.14 -14.35
C LYS A 80 -18.20 -0.44 -13.72
N GLU A 81 -18.26 0.88 -13.58
CA GLU A 81 -17.20 1.68 -12.98
C GLU A 81 -17.06 1.38 -11.49
N ILE A 82 -18.18 1.23 -10.78
CA ILE A 82 -18.19 0.86 -9.35
C ILE A 82 -17.58 -0.53 -9.17
N ASN A 83 -17.97 -1.52 -9.98
CA ASN A 83 -17.41 -2.86 -9.94
C ASN A 83 -15.91 -2.87 -10.28
N GLN A 84 -15.49 -2.08 -11.26
CA GLN A 84 -14.08 -1.94 -11.59
C GLN A 84 -13.29 -1.33 -10.41
N SER A 85 -13.82 -0.29 -9.77
CA SER A 85 -13.19 0.34 -8.61
C SER A 85 -13.06 -0.62 -7.42
N LEU A 86 -14.11 -1.39 -7.13
CA LEU A 86 -14.05 -2.44 -6.11
C LEU A 86 -13.00 -3.49 -6.48
N SER A 87 -13.04 -3.99 -7.71
CA SER A 87 -12.09 -5.00 -8.20
C SER A 87 -10.63 -4.50 -8.14
N ASP A 88 -10.38 -3.24 -8.49
CA ASP A 88 -9.08 -2.59 -8.39
C ASP A 88 -8.60 -2.50 -6.93
N MET A 89 -9.50 -2.17 -6.01
CA MET A 89 -9.20 -2.12 -4.58
C MET A 89 -8.89 -3.52 -3.98
N TRP A 90 -9.43 -4.61 -4.54
CA TRP A 90 -9.07 -5.96 -4.09
C TRP A 90 -7.74 -6.44 -4.68
N ASN A 91 -7.38 -5.99 -5.88
CA ASN A 91 -6.19 -6.43 -6.63
C ASN A 91 -5.15 -5.30 -6.80
N GLU A 92 -4.98 -4.48 -5.76
CA GLU A 92 -4.19 -3.24 -5.81
C GLU A 92 -2.78 -3.47 -6.34
N LYS A 93 -2.09 -4.49 -5.83
CA LYS A 93 -0.72 -4.82 -6.25
C LYS A 93 -0.65 -5.36 -7.67
N GLU A 94 -1.56 -6.24 -8.07
CA GLU A 94 -1.57 -6.85 -9.40
C GLU A 94 -1.91 -5.85 -10.51
N ARG A 95 -2.64 -4.79 -10.18
CA ARG A 95 -3.07 -3.76 -11.15
C ARG A 95 -2.31 -2.44 -11.04
N GLY A 96 -1.30 -2.36 -10.16
CA GLY A 96 -0.56 -1.13 -9.90
C GLY A 96 -1.42 0.00 -9.32
N LYS A 97 -2.52 -0.34 -8.61
CA LYS A 97 -3.44 0.60 -7.96
C LYS A 97 -3.05 0.85 -6.51
N PHE A 98 -1.82 1.32 -6.32
CA PHE A 98 -1.28 1.68 -5.01
C PHE A 98 -0.37 2.91 -5.13
N SER A 99 -0.02 3.52 -3.99
CA SER A 99 1.02 4.53 -3.94
C SER A 99 2.24 3.98 -3.21
N GLY A 100 3.41 4.07 -3.84
CA GLY A 100 4.69 3.72 -3.25
C GLY A 100 5.51 4.98 -2.97
N ASP A 101 6.28 4.96 -1.89
CA ASP A 101 7.36 5.91 -1.62
C ASP A 101 8.65 5.06 -1.47
N ASP A 102 9.73 5.48 -2.14
CA ASP A 102 11.01 4.76 -2.17
C ASP A 102 12.06 5.53 -1.35
N SER A 103 13.00 4.82 -0.73
CA SER A 103 14.14 5.39 0.01
C SER A 103 15.41 4.60 -0.29
N HIS A 104 16.53 5.30 -0.39
CA HIS A 104 17.83 4.71 -0.77
C HIS A 104 18.90 4.96 0.29
N LYS A 105 19.87 4.05 0.38
CA LYS A 105 20.95 4.07 1.38
C LYS A 105 21.78 5.36 1.44
N ASN A 106 21.86 6.09 0.34
CA ASN A 106 22.58 7.36 0.25
C ASN A 106 21.75 8.58 0.68
N GLN A 107 20.48 8.40 1.04
CA GLN A 107 19.60 9.49 1.44
C GLN A 107 19.70 9.78 2.93
N LYS A 108 19.50 11.05 3.30
CA LYS A 108 19.43 11.47 4.70
C LYS A 108 18.23 10.79 5.38
N GLY A 109 18.47 10.25 6.58
CA GLY A 109 17.45 9.54 7.36
C GLY A 109 17.42 8.03 7.12
N TRP A 110 18.30 7.49 6.27
CA TRP A 110 18.39 6.04 6.04
C TRP A 110 18.69 5.25 7.31
N ASP A 111 19.69 5.67 8.10
CA ASP A 111 20.07 4.93 9.32
C ASP A 111 18.94 4.96 10.37
N GLU A 112 18.25 6.09 10.49
CA GLU A 112 17.07 6.23 11.33
C GLU A 112 15.93 5.33 10.85
N LEU A 113 15.69 5.26 9.55
CA LEU A 113 14.71 4.36 8.94
C LEU A 113 15.05 2.90 9.23
N MET A 114 16.29 2.49 9.04
CA MET A 114 16.72 1.11 9.32
C MET A 114 16.61 0.76 10.80
N SER A 115 16.75 1.73 11.71
CA SER A 115 16.61 1.49 13.16
C SER A 115 15.20 1.08 13.60
N ILE A 116 14.18 1.42 12.81
CA ILE A 116 12.77 1.06 13.10
C ILE A 116 12.27 -0.15 12.30
N VAL A 117 13.06 -0.64 11.34
CA VAL A 117 12.74 -1.84 10.56
C VAL A 117 12.99 -3.08 11.41
N LYS A 118 11.99 -3.97 11.45
CA LYS A 118 12.07 -5.28 12.10
C LYS A 118 12.03 -6.37 11.04
N GLY A 119 13.06 -7.22 11.08
CA GLY A 119 13.22 -8.40 10.21
C GLY A 119 12.28 -9.53 10.57
#